data_AF-A0A353DPK1-F1
#
_entry.id   AF-A0A353DPK1-F1
#
_cell.length_a   1.000
_cell.length_b   1.000
_cell.length_c   1.000
_cell.angle_alpha   90.00
_cell.angle_beta   90.00
_cell.angle_gamma   90.00
#
_symmetry.space_group_name_H-M   'P 1'
#
loop_
_entity.id
_entity.type
_entity.pdbx_description
1 polymer ?
#
loop_
_entity_poly.entity_id
_entity_poly.type
_entity_poly.pdbx_seq_one_letter_code
_entity_poly.pdbx_strand_id
1 'polypeptide(L)' 'EGIQKVVKQFLEKDIELLGSVPMSADVPTAGRHASPFVEKFPDSDVAVSVRSVVTKLQENHEEYKTTLVKLGALLVRQLA' A
#
# COMPACT_ATOMS: atom_id res chain seq x y z
N GLU A 1 -2.71 4.05 -16.38
CA GLU A 1 -2.80 3.05 -17.49
C GLU A 1 -1.48 2.67 -18.16
N GLY A 2 -0.44 3.51 -18.18
CA GLY A 2 0.78 3.24 -18.97
C GLY A 2 1.51 1.94 -18.57
N ILE A 3 1.76 1.72 -17.28
CA ILE A 3 2.52 0.55 -16.80
C ILE A 3 1.78 -0.76 -17.07
N GLN A 4 0.46 -0.82 -16.89
CA GLN A 4 -0.33 -2.01 -17.17
C GLN A 4 -0.27 -2.40 -18.65
N LYS A 5 -0.32 -1.41 -19.55
CA LYS A 5 -0.18 -1.63 -21.00
C LYS A 5 1.21 -2.16 -21.36
N VAL A 6 2.27 -1.59 -20.78
CA VAL A 6 3.65 -2.06 -21.02
C VAL A 6 3.86 -3.47 -20.50
N VAL A 7 3.42 -3.77 -19.28
CA VAL A 7 3.56 -5.12 -18.70
C VAL A 7 2.80 -6.16 -19.53
N LYS A 8 1.58 -5.84 -19.97
CA LYS A 8 0.81 -6.72 -20.85
C LYS A 8 1.51 -6.95 -22.20
N GLN A 9 2.04 -5.90 -22.81
CA GLN A 9 2.68 -5.98 -24.12
C GLN A 9 3.99 -6.78 -24.09
N PHE A 10 4.82 -6.61 -23.07
CA PHE A 10 6.17 -7.19 -23.05
C PHE A 10 6.27 -8.48 -22.23
N LEU A 11 5.40 -8.68 -21.25
CA LEU A 11 5.45 -9.84 -20.35
C LEU A 11 4.23 -10.75 -20.51
N GLU A 12 3.27 -10.41 -21.36
CA GLU A 12 2.01 -11.14 -21.57
C GLU A 12 1.27 -11.42 -20.25
N LYS A 13 1.38 -10.48 -19.30
CA LYS A 13 0.73 -10.57 -17.99
C LYS A 13 -0.20 -9.39 -17.75
N ASP A 14 -1.37 -9.70 -17.21
CA ASP A 14 -2.26 -8.69 -16.65
C ASP A 14 -1.82 -8.38 -15.21
N ILE A 15 -1.79 -7.09 -14.87
CA ILE A 15 -1.48 -6.60 -13.52
C ILE A 15 -2.60 -5.72 -13.01
N GLU A 16 -3.00 -5.94 -11.76
CA GLU A 16 -4.05 -5.17 -11.10
C GLU A 16 -3.48 -3.96 -10.34
N LEU A 17 -4.21 -2.85 -10.42
CA LEU A 17 -3.94 -1.68 -9.58
C LEU A 17 -4.73 -1.78 -8.28
N LEU A 18 -4.04 -2.00 -7.17
CA LEU A 18 -4.68 -2.13 -5.85
C LEU A 18 -5.21 -0.79 -5.31
N GLY A 19 -4.52 0.31 -5.61
CA GLY A 19 -4.93 1.66 -5.22
C GLY A 19 -3.87 2.71 -5.50
N SER A 20 -4.19 3.96 -5.16
CA SER A 20 -3.28 5.10 -5.23
C SER A 20 -3.12 5.69 -3.84
N VAL A 21 -1.90 6.04 -3.48
CA VAL A 21 -1.59 6.71 -2.20
C VAL A 21 -1.08 8.11 -2.53
N PRO A 22 -1.73 9.18 -2.04
CA PRO A 22 -1.30 10.53 -2.32
C PRO A 22 0.04 10.85 -1.62
N MET A 23 0.75 11.84 -2.12
CA MET A 23 1.86 12.42 -1.35
C MET A 23 1.30 13.16 -0.14
N SER A 24 1.91 13.00 1.04
CA SER A 24 1.58 13.78 2.23
C SER A 24 2.84 14.10 3.04
N ALA A 25 2.84 15.28 3.66
CA ALA A 25 3.84 15.70 4.65
C ALA A 25 3.70 14.94 5.98
N ASP A 26 2.58 14.23 6.20
CA ASP A 26 2.32 13.46 7.41
C ASP A 26 3.23 12.23 7.52
N VAL A 27 3.58 11.61 6.38
CA VAL A 27 4.47 10.44 6.33
C VAL A 27 5.88 10.77 6.85
N PRO A 28 6.61 11.77 6.33
CA PRO A 28 7.92 12.13 6.88
C PRO A 28 7.83 12.73 8.29
N THR A 29 6.70 13.33 8.65
CA THR A 29 6.48 13.82 10.03
C THR A 29 6.33 12.65 11.00
N ALA A 30 5.56 11.62 10.66
CA ALA A 30 5.40 10.42 11.47
C ALA A 30 6.74 9.69 11.66
N GLY A 31 7.53 9.56 10.59
CA GLY A 31 8.88 8.99 10.64
C GLY A 31 9.81 9.73 11.60
N ARG A 32 9.80 11.09 11.61
CA ARG A 32 10.58 11.89 12.58
C ARG A 32 10.21 11.65 14.04
N HIS A 33 9.01 11.16 14.29
CA HIS A 33 8.52 10.84 15.63
C HIS A 33 8.55 9.35 15.94
N ALA A 34 9.22 8.54 15.11
CA ALA A 34 9.30 7.08 15.25
C ALA A 34 7.92 6.42 15.48
N SER A 35 6.88 6.94 14.82
CA SER A 35 5.51 6.47 14.97
C SER A 35 4.90 6.23 13.59
N PRO A 36 4.16 5.13 13.37
CA PRO A 36 3.49 4.87 12.10
C PRO A 36 2.52 6.00 11.74
N PHE A 37 2.53 6.45 10.48
CA PHE A 37 1.62 7.53 10.03
C PHE A 37 0.14 7.15 10.16
N VAL A 38 -0.19 5.86 10.04
CA VAL A 38 -1.56 5.34 10.23
C VAL A 38 -2.04 5.44 11.67
N GLU A 39 -1.13 5.45 12.65
CA GLU A 39 -1.45 5.62 14.07
C GLU A 39 -1.40 7.08 14.48
N LYS A 40 -0.39 7.82 14.00
CA LYS A 40 -0.17 9.21 14.36
C LYS A 40 -1.12 10.18 13.67
N PHE A 41 -1.45 9.91 12.41
CA PHE A 41 -2.32 10.73 11.57
C PHE A 41 -3.41 9.84 10.96
N PRO A 42 -4.30 9.27 11.80
CA PRO A 42 -5.23 8.25 11.38
C PRO A 42 -6.23 8.75 10.34
N ASP A 43 -6.51 10.05 10.31
CA ASP A 43 -7.47 10.65 9.38
C ASP A 43 -6.81 11.33 8.16
N SER A 44 -5.48 11.19 8.02
CA SER A 44 -4.78 11.69 6.84
C SER A 44 -5.22 10.96 5.57
N ASP A 45 -5.22 11.67 4.44
CA ASP A 45 -5.58 11.09 3.13
C ASP A 45 -4.74 9.85 2.80
N VAL A 46 -3.48 9.82 3.25
CA VAL A 46 -2.59 8.67 3.11
C VAL A 46 -3.05 7.49 3.96
N ALA A 47 -3.38 7.72 5.24
CA ALA A 47 -3.87 6.65 6.12
C ALA A 47 -5.20 6.08 5.61
N VAL A 48 -6.12 6.93 5.15
CA VAL A 48 -7.38 6.51 4.52
C VAL A 48 -7.14 5.70 3.25
N SER A 49 -6.25 6.16 2.37
CA SER A 49 -5.92 5.45 1.12
C SER A 49 -5.29 4.09 1.36
N VAL A 50 -4.36 4.00 2.32
CA VAL A 50 -3.72 2.73 2.71
C VAL A 50 -4.73 1.77 3.33
N ARG A 51 -5.63 2.25 4.20
CA ARG A 51 -6.71 1.41 4.74
C ARG A 51 -7.60 0.86 3.64
N SER A 52 -7.98 1.67 2.64
CA SER A 52 -8.76 1.21 1.49
C SER A 52 -8.05 0.08 0.72
N VAL A 53 -6.73 0.19 0.50
CA VAL A 53 -5.93 -0.87 -0.15
C VAL A 53 -5.93 -2.14 0.69
N VAL A 54 -5.73 -2.02 2.01
CA VAL A 54 -5.74 -3.17 2.92
C VAL A 54 -7.12 -3.85 2.94
N THR A 55 -8.21 -3.08 2.98
CA THR A 55 -9.57 -3.62 2.94
C THR A 55 -9.81 -4.42 1.66
N LYS A 56 -9.46 -3.90 0.48
CA LYS A 56 -9.59 -4.65 -0.78
C LYS A 56 -8.83 -5.97 -0.77
N LEU A 57 -7.62 -5.97 -0.21
CA LEU A 57 -6.81 -7.18 -0.09
C LEU A 57 -7.40 -8.19 0.90
N GLN A 58 -8.06 -7.71 1.96
CA GLN A 58 -8.77 -8.55 2.92
C GLN A 58 -10.06 -9.14 2.34
N GLU A 59 -10.81 -8.39 1.53
CA GLU A 59 -12.03 -8.88 0.89
C GLU A 59 -11.73 -10.00 -0.12
N ASN A 60 -10.57 -9.95 -0.78
CA ASN A 60 -10.11 -10.94 -1.75
C ASN A 60 -9.03 -11.89 -1.14
N HIS A 61 -9.17 -12.21 0.15
CA HIS A 61 -8.11 -12.84 0.97
C HIS A 61 -7.48 -14.11 0.36
N GLU A 62 -8.28 -14.99 -0.26
CA GLU A 62 -7.78 -16.24 -0.86
C GLU A 62 -6.88 -15.99 -2.08
N GLU A 63 -7.14 -14.93 -2.85
CA GLU A 63 -6.33 -14.56 -4.01
C GLU A 63 -5.05 -13.80 -3.61
N TYR A 64 -5.08 -13.04 -2.51
CA TYR A 64 -4.02 -12.10 -2.13
C TYR A 64 -3.24 -12.44 -0.85
N LYS A 65 -3.43 -13.64 -0.29
CA LYS A 65 -2.78 -14.08 0.96
C LYS A 65 -1.27 -13.82 1.00
N THR A 66 -0.56 -14.15 -0.08
CA THR A 66 0.89 -13.92 -0.18
C THR A 66 1.25 -12.43 -0.24
N THR A 67 0.42 -11.62 -0.89
CA THR A 67 0.62 -10.17 -1.03
C THR A 67 0.42 -9.45 0.30
N LEU A 68 -0.62 -9.81 1.07
CA LEU A 68 -0.86 -9.29 2.43
C LEU A 68 0.31 -9.60 3.38
N VAL A 69 0.82 -10.84 3.37
CA VAL A 69 1.96 -11.24 4.21
C VAL A 69 3.22 -10.45 3.84
N LYS A 70 3.49 -10.26 2.54
CA LYS A 70 4.64 -9.46 2.07
C LYS A 70 4.50 -7.98 2.45
N LEU A 71 3.31 -7.41 2.33
CA LEU A 71 3.03 -6.03 2.77
C LEU A 71 3.27 -5.87 4.27
N GLY A 72 2.74 -6.78 5.09
CA GLY A 72 2.99 -6.80 6.53
C GLY A 72 4.48 -6.88 6.86
N ALA A 73 5.24 -7.75 6.18
CA ALA A 73 6.68 -7.88 6.39
C ALA A 73 7.45 -6.61 5.98
N LEU A 74 7.05 -5.93 4.90
CA LEU A 74 7.66 -4.67 4.47
C LEU A 74 7.38 -3.54 5.45
N LEU A 75 6.15 -3.46 5.97
CA LEU A 75 5.76 -2.47 6.98
C LEU A 75 6.53 -2.67 8.29
N VAL A 76 6.69 -3.93 8.74
CA VAL A 76 7.49 -4.25 9.93
C VAL A 76 8.97 -3.94 9.74
N ARG A 77 9.54 -4.22 8.56
CA ARG A 77 10.96 -3.94 8.26
C ARG A 77 11.30 -2.45 8.18
N GLN A 78 10.33 -1.58 7.95
CA GLN A 78 10.57 -0.12 7.98
C GLN A 78 10.48 0.48 9.39
N LEU A 79 10.08 -0.32 10.39
CA LEU A 79 9.98 0.10 11.79
C LEU A 79 11.20 -0.32 12.65
N ALA A 80 12.16 -1.06 12.06
CA ALA A 80 13.40 -1.51 12.69
C ALA A 80 14.61 -0.81 12.06
#